data_AF-A0A653BYV1-F1
#
_entry.id   AF-A0A653BYV1-F1
#
_cell.length_a   1.000
_cell.length_b   1.000
_cell.length_c   1.000
_cell.angle_alpha   90.00
_cell.angle_beta   90.00
_cell.angle_gamma   90.00
#
_symmetry.space_group_name_H-M   'P 1'
#
loop_
_entity.id
_entity.type
_entity.pdbx_description
1 polymer ?
#
loop_
_entity_poly.entity_id
_entity_poly.type
_entity_poly.pdbx_seq_one_letter_code
_entity_poly.pdbx_strand_id
1 'polypeptide(L)'
;MVMSDKISDFLKYISATSEQNEVGHTNYQCVCQIGGNLKQAEDARLITEICVKLTIYTKTSLDGEPIDFNQVGSFQRGKKVVVLIHGWASTGHDQYVRIARTFAHKMDMNAIVVSWHRLAYNCYFLAASATNCIGKYIAKVLVGVVYMTGTNPDDIHLIGHSLGGHVAGCCGLEFYKLYRKKLGRITGI
;
A
#
# COMPACT_ATOMS: atom_id res chain seq x y z
N MET A 1 25.38 3.95 -12.98
CA MET A 1 25.89 3.43 -11.69
C MET A 1 25.22 4.16 -10.52
N VAL A 2 23.88 4.07 -10.37
CA VAL A 2 23.08 4.79 -9.34
C VAL A 2 21.84 3.99 -8.87
N MET A 3 21.38 3.00 -9.65
CA MET A 3 20.16 2.23 -9.36
C MET A 3 20.40 1.05 -8.39
N SER A 4 21.62 0.49 -8.40
CA SER A 4 22.04 -0.62 -7.53
C SER A 4 22.14 -0.20 -6.06
N ASP A 5 22.67 0.99 -5.80
CA ASP A 5 22.93 1.46 -4.43
C ASP A 5 21.63 1.78 -3.71
N LYS A 6 20.64 2.34 -4.42
CA LYS A 6 19.32 2.66 -3.85
C LYS A 6 18.51 1.42 -3.44
N ILE A 7 18.63 0.32 -4.18
CA ILE A 7 17.99 -0.96 -3.84
C ILE A 7 18.70 -1.57 -2.64
N SER A 8 20.04 -1.55 -2.61
CA SER A 8 20.84 -2.00 -1.47
C SER A 8 20.50 -1.23 -0.19
N ASP A 9 20.38 0.10 -0.28
CA ASP A 9 20.01 0.96 0.85
C ASP A 9 18.58 0.73 1.32
N PHE A 10 17.64 0.49 0.41
CA PHE A 10 16.26 0.12 0.77
C PHE A 10 16.18 -1.24 1.46
N LEU A 11 16.91 -2.25 0.97
CA LEU A 11 16.98 -3.57 1.58
C LEU A 11 17.65 -3.52 2.96
N LYS A 12 18.73 -2.75 3.10
CA LYS A 12 19.40 -2.48 4.40
C LYS A 12 18.49 -1.73 5.36
N TYR A 13 17.68 -0.81 4.87
CA TYR A 13 16.69 -0.09 5.68
C TYR A 13 15.60 -1.05 6.19
N ILE A 14 15.10 -1.96 5.35
CA ILE A 14 14.14 -2.99 5.77
C ILE A 14 14.73 -3.84 6.89
N SER A 15 15.99 -4.29 6.76
CA SER A 15 16.66 -5.06 7.83
C SER A 15 16.96 -4.23 9.09
N ALA A 16 17.18 -2.92 8.97
CA ALA A 16 17.39 -2.04 10.13
C ALA A 16 16.08 -1.74 10.88
N THR A 17 14.94 -1.65 10.17
CA THR A 17 13.62 -1.47 10.82
C THR A 17 13.11 -2.69 11.57
N SER A 18 13.65 -3.88 11.30
CA SER A 18 13.42 -5.07 12.14
C SER A 18 14.20 -5.02 13.46
N GLU A 19 15.31 -4.28 13.54
CA GLU A 19 16.18 -4.25 14.73
C GLU A 19 15.94 -3.05 15.66
N GLN A 20 15.35 -1.94 15.19
CA GLN A 20 15.25 -0.69 15.97
C GLN A 20 13.88 -0.37 16.62
N ASN A 21 12.98 -1.35 16.75
CA ASN A 21 11.69 -1.13 17.44
C ASN A 21 11.57 -1.82 18.81
N GLU A 22 12.68 -2.22 19.41
CA GLU A 22 12.74 -2.43 20.86
C GLU A 22 13.13 -1.11 21.55
N VAL A 23 12.30 -0.67 22.50
CA VAL A 23 12.46 0.49 23.40
C VAL A 23 12.01 1.85 22.84
N GLY A 24 10.75 2.21 23.15
CA GLY A 24 10.26 3.58 23.02
C GLY A 24 8.73 3.69 22.96
N HIS A 25 8.12 4.00 24.11
CA HIS A 25 6.69 4.22 24.32
C HIS A 25 5.96 4.95 23.17
N THR A 26 5.25 4.20 22.33
CA THR A 26 4.02 4.65 21.65
C THR A 26 3.07 3.46 21.53
N ASN A 27 1.82 3.62 21.94
CA ASN A 27 0.78 2.59 21.97
C ASN A 27 0.56 1.96 20.58
N TYR A 28 1.21 0.84 20.29
CA TYR A 28 0.86 -0.05 19.19
C TYR A 28 -0.31 -0.96 19.61
N GLN A 29 -1.48 -0.38 19.88
CA GLN A 29 -2.74 -1.13 19.82
C GLN A 29 -3.12 -1.32 18.34
N CYS A 30 -2.31 -2.09 17.63
CA CYS A 30 -2.60 -2.56 16.28
C CYS A 30 -2.32 -4.07 16.24
N VAL A 31 -2.97 -4.81 17.14
CA VAL A 31 -3.08 -6.26 17.05
C VAL A 31 -4.49 -6.64 17.47
N CYS A 32 -5.17 -7.31 16.55
CA CYS A 32 -6.38 -8.10 16.71
C CYS A 32 -6.69 -8.53 18.16
N GLN A 33 -7.88 -8.19 18.68
CA GLN A 33 -8.51 -8.96 19.76
C GLN A 33 -9.03 -10.30 19.21
N ILE A 34 -8.16 -11.09 18.60
CA ILE A 34 -8.39 -12.53 18.41
C ILE A 34 -7.57 -13.17 19.53
N GLY A 35 -8.24 -13.72 20.54
CA GLY A 35 -7.66 -14.17 21.80
C GLY A 35 -6.62 -15.28 21.63
N GLY A 36 -5.37 -14.89 21.43
CA GLY A 36 -4.20 -15.74 21.44
C GLY A 36 -2.93 -14.89 21.57
N ASN A 37 -1.96 -15.35 22.36
CA ASN A 37 -0.66 -14.73 22.56
C ASN A 37 0.08 -14.56 21.21
N LEU A 38 -0.01 -13.38 20.60
CA LEU A 38 0.75 -12.99 19.40
C LEU A 38 1.98 -12.20 19.83
N LYS A 39 3.17 -12.60 19.37
CA LYS A 39 4.42 -11.90 19.63
C LYS A 39 4.46 -10.69 18.69
N GLN A 40 4.48 -9.50 19.30
CA GLN A 40 4.10 -8.23 18.68
C GLN A 40 5.03 -7.79 17.52
N ALA A 41 4.46 -7.05 16.57
CA ALA A 41 5.04 -6.49 15.33
C ALA A 41 5.24 -7.44 14.13
N GLU A 42 5.97 -8.56 14.25
CA GLU A 42 6.19 -9.48 13.12
C GLU A 42 4.89 -10.19 12.70
N ASP A 43 4.10 -10.63 13.68
CA ASP A 43 2.80 -11.23 13.45
C ASP A 43 1.82 -10.24 12.77
N ALA A 44 1.86 -8.96 13.14
CA ALA A 44 1.03 -7.92 12.55
C ALA A 44 1.42 -7.62 11.09
N ARG A 45 2.71 -7.69 10.76
CA ARG A 45 3.22 -7.59 9.38
C ARG A 45 2.73 -8.76 8.53
N LEU A 46 2.90 -9.99 9.02
CA LEU A 46 2.48 -11.19 8.33
C LEU A 46 0.96 -11.20 8.10
N ILE A 47 0.16 -10.81 9.10
CA ILE A 47 -1.29 -10.69 8.97
C ILE A 47 -1.67 -9.65 7.91
N THR A 48 -0.98 -8.51 7.87
CA THR A 48 -1.28 -7.45 6.88
C THR A 48 -0.94 -7.90 5.46
N GLU A 49 0.20 -8.59 5.27
CA GLU A 49 0.60 -9.16 3.98
C GLU A 49 -0.42 -10.21 3.47
N ILE A 50 -1.04 -11.00 4.35
CA ILE A 50 -2.07 -11.98 3.96
C ILE A 50 -3.45 -11.30 3.77
N CYS A 51 -3.72 -10.20 4.45
CA CYS A 51 -5.04 -9.54 4.46
C CYS A 51 -5.19 -8.44 3.40
N VAL A 52 -4.09 -7.86 2.92
CA VAL A 52 -4.08 -6.74 1.98
C VAL A 52 -3.48 -7.21 0.67
N LYS A 53 -4.28 -7.18 -0.40
CA LYS A 53 -3.86 -7.54 -1.76
C LYS A 53 -3.82 -6.29 -2.62
N LEU A 54 -2.72 -6.10 -3.35
CA LEU A 54 -2.60 -5.06 -4.36
C LEU A 54 -2.63 -5.73 -5.74
N THR A 55 -3.50 -5.22 -6.62
CA THR A 55 -3.64 -5.74 -7.98
C THR A 55 -3.43 -4.60 -8.96
N ILE A 56 -2.48 -4.76 -9.87
CA ILE A 56 -2.18 -3.78 -10.91
C ILE A 56 -2.95 -4.09 -12.19
N TYR A 57 -3.47 -3.04 -12.81
CA TYR A 57 -4.11 -3.03 -14.12
C TYR A 57 -3.34 -2.05 -15.00
N THR A 58 -2.99 -2.47 -16.21
CA THR A 58 -2.27 -1.65 -17.18
C THR A 58 -2.93 -1.74 -18.54
N LYS A 59 -2.55 -0.88 -19.48
CA LYS A 59 -3.11 -0.92 -20.84
C LYS A 59 -2.88 -2.27 -21.54
N THR A 60 -1.81 -2.98 -21.18
CA THR A 60 -1.46 -4.29 -21.73
C THR A 60 -2.00 -5.47 -20.92
N SER A 61 -2.47 -5.23 -19.69
CA SER A 61 -2.99 -6.28 -18.80
C SER A 61 -4.19 -5.75 -18.01
N LEU A 62 -5.39 -6.02 -18.53
CA LEU A 62 -6.66 -5.59 -17.92
C LEU A 62 -7.28 -6.66 -17.02
N ASP A 63 -6.74 -7.88 -17.01
CA ASP A 63 -7.20 -8.96 -16.12
C ASP A 63 -6.69 -8.79 -14.69
N GLY A 64 -5.63 -8.00 -14.53
CA GLY A 64 -5.08 -7.65 -13.24
C GLY A 64 -4.02 -8.65 -12.78
N GLU A 65 -2.90 -8.14 -12.28
CA GLU A 65 -1.81 -8.96 -11.75
C GLU A 65 -1.51 -8.59 -10.29
N PRO A 66 -1.23 -9.57 -9.42
CA PRO A 66 -0.82 -9.26 -8.07
C PRO A 66 0.53 -8.52 -8.09
N ILE A 67 0.66 -7.55 -7.19
CA ILE A 67 1.93 -6.87 -6.92
C ILE A 67 2.23 -6.87 -5.43
N ASP A 68 3.52 -6.87 -5.10
CA ASP A 68 4.03 -6.77 -3.74
C ASP A 68 5.34 -5.98 -3.73
N PHE A 69 6.09 -6.08 -2.63
CA PHE A 69 7.34 -5.35 -2.46
C PHE A 69 8.51 -5.87 -3.32
N ASN A 70 8.43 -7.11 -3.82
CA ASN A 70 9.44 -7.77 -4.66
C ASN A 70 9.04 -7.84 -6.14
N GLN A 71 7.74 -7.81 -6.45
CA GLN A 71 7.20 -7.98 -7.79
C GLN A 71 6.22 -6.87 -8.14
N VAL A 72 6.47 -6.21 -9.29
CA VAL A 72 5.62 -5.11 -9.80
C VAL A 72 4.65 -5.54 -10.91
N GLY A 73 4.60 -6.84 -11.25
CA GLY A 73 3.75 -7.37 -12.33
C GLY A 73 4.03 -6.71 -13.68
N SER A 74 2.99 -6.52 -14.48
CA SER A 74 3.02 -5.85 -15.79
C SER A 74 3.15 -4.32 -15.74
N PHE A 75 3.79 -3.77 -14.71
CA PHE A 75 4.01 -2.32 -14.55
C PHE A 75 4.68 -1.69 -15.77
N GLN A 76 4.10 -0.59 -16.26
CA GLN A 76 4.62 0.15 -17.40
C GLN A 76 5.42 1.38 -16.94
N ARG A 77 6.73 1.38 -17.18
CA ARG A 77 7.62 2.50 -16.83
C ARG A 77 7.24 3.80 -17.58
N GLY A 78 7.45 4.94 -16.92
CA GLY A 78 7.15 6.26 -17.49
C GLY A 78 5.65 6.61 -17.54
N LYS A 79 4.78 5.72 -17.03
CA LYS A 79 3.34 5.99 -16.89
C LYS A 79 3.00 6.39 -15.46
N LYS A 80 2.00 7.27 -15.32
CA LYS A 80 1.50 7.69 -14.00
C LYS A 80 0.86 6.52 -13.26
N VAL A 81 0.81 6.63 -11.94
CA VAL A 81 0.25 5.60 -11.06
C VAL A 81 -0.97 6.15 -10.35
N VAL A 82 -2.09 5.42 -10.39
CA VAL A 82 -3.26 5.69 -9.55
C VAL A 82 -3.51 4.50 -8.63
N VAL A 83 -3.73 4.77 -7.34
CA VAL A 83 -3.98 3.75 -6.32
C VAL A 83 -5.38 3.95 -5.76
N LEU A 84 -6.24 2.97 -5.95
CA LEU A 84 -7.64 2.98 -5.51
C LEU A 84 -7.79 2.16 -4.22
N ILE A 85 -8.30 2.79 -3.17
CA ILE A 85 -8.40 2.19 -1.83
C ILE A 85 -9.86 2.22 -1.39
N HIS A 86 -10.46 1.05 -1.20
CA HIS A 86 -11.85 0.94 -0.77
C HIS A 86 -12.04 1.27 0.72
N GLY A 87 -13.29 1.43 1.15
CA GLY A 87 -13.68 1.77 2.52
C GLY A 87 -14.12 0.58 3.38
N TRP A 88 -14.72 0.90 4.54
CA TRP A 88 -15.33 -0.05 5.47
C TRP A 88 -16.50 -0.81 4.82
N ALA A 89 -16.70 -2.07 5.22
CA ALA A 89 -17.75 -2.96 4.72
C ALA A 89 -17.84 -3.04 3.18
N SER A 90 -16.70 -2.83 2.50
CA SER A 90 -16.55 -2.84 1.05
C SER A 90 -15.42 -3.76 0.63
N THR A 91 -15.40 -4.11 -0.64
CA THR A 91 -14.30 -4.82 -1.28
C THR A 91 -13.63 -3.94 -2.34
N GLY A 92 -12.44 -4.34 -2.79
CA GLY A 92 -11.79 -3.76 -3.98
C GLY A 92 -12.24 -4.41 -5.28
N HIS A 93 -13.44 -4.98 -5.35
CA HIS A 93 -13.96 -5.64 -6.56
C HIS A 93 -14.93 -4.73 -7.32
N ASP A 94 -15.46 -5.25 -8.43
CA ASP A 94 -16.48 -4.67 -9.32
C ASP A 94 -16.25 -3.21 -9.70
N GLN A 95 -16.72 -2.27 -8.88
CA GLN A 95 -16.59 -0.84 -9.13
C GLN A 95 -15.12 -0.37 -9.18
N TYR A 96 -14.28 -0.82 -8.24
CA TYR A 96 -12.87 -0.41 -8.18
C TYR A 96 -12.08 -0.98 -9.35
N VAL A 97 -12.37 -2.22 -9.75
CA VAL A 97 -11.78 -2.86 -10.94
C VAL A 97 -12.22 -2.16 -12.22
N ARG A 98 -13.49 -1.80 -12.36
CA ARG A 98 -13.99 -1.03 -13.51
C ARG A 98 -13.33 0.34 -13.61
N ILE A 99 -13.17 1.04 -12.48
CA ILE A 99 -12.48 2.34 -12.43
C ILE A 99 -10.99 2.15 -12.78
N ALA A 100 -10.32 1.15 -12.21
CA ALA A 100 -8.91 0.85 -12.50
C ALA A 100 -8.69 0.54 -13.98
N ARG A 101 -9.52 -0.33 -14.58
CA ARG A 101 -9.48 -0.62 -16.02
C ARG A 101 -9.73 0.63 -16.87
N THR A 102 -10.56 1.55 -16.41
CA THR A 102 -10.80 2.82 -17.09
C THR A 102 -9.55 3.70 -17.07
N PHE A 103 -8.89 3.85 -15.92
CA PHE A 103 -7.61 4.55 -15.83
C PHE A 103 -6.53 3.88 -16.69
N ALA A 104 -6.42 2.56 -16.62
CA ALA A 104 -5.45 1.79 -17.40
C ALA A 104 -5.67 1.95 -18.92
N HIS A 105 -6.90 1.77 -19.39
CA HIS A 105 -7.20 1.76 -20.81
C HIS A 105 -7.33 3.16 -21.42
N LYS A 106 -8.04 4.08 -20.75
CA LYS A 106 -8.36 5.42 -21.30
C LYS A 106 -7.30 6.46 -20.97
N MET A 107 -6.66 6.37 -19.81
CA MET A 107 -5.67 7.36 -19.35
C MET A 107 -4.23 6.85 -19.46
N ASP A 108 -4.04 5.59 -19.89
CA ASP A 108 -2.72 4.96 -20.07
C ASP A 108 -1.86 5.04 -18.79
N MET A 109 -2.46 4.67 -17.66
CA MET A 109 -1.86 4.69 -16.33
C MET A 109 -1.65 3.27 -15.78
N ASN A 110 -0.73 3.13 -14.84
CA ASN A 110 -0.69 1.97 -13.95
C ASN A 110 -1.76 2.17 -12.86
N ALA A 111 -2.84 1.40 -12.91
CA ALA A 111 -3.92 1.49 -11.93
C ALA A 111 -3.83 0.35 -10.93
N ILE A 112 -3.66 0.66 -9.65
CA ILE A 112 -3.52 -0.32 -8.57
C ILE A 112 -4.80 -0.29 -7.74
N VAL A 113 -5.40 -1.47 -7.52
CA VAL A 113 -6.52 -1.63 -6.60
C VAL A 113 -6.02 -2.27 -5.31
N VAL A 114 -6.34 -1.65 -4.17
CA VAL A 114 -6.02 -2.17 -2.84
C VAL A 114 -7.26 -2.85 -2.28
N SER A 115 -7.17 -4.18 -2.09
CA SER A 115 -8.20 -5.01 -1.48
C SER A 115 -7.80 -5.41 -0.05
N TRP A 116 -8.49 -4.87 0.94
CA TRP A 116 -8.29 -5.13 2.37
C TRP A 116 -9.57 -5.60 3.07
N HIS A 117 -10.51 -6.19 2.31
CA HIS A 117 -11.83 -6.64 2.77
C HIS A 117 -11.80 -7.52 4.04
N ARG A 118 -10.79 -8.40 4.19
CA ARG A 118 -10.65 -9.26 5.39
C ARG A 118 -10.56 -8.46 6.69
N LEU A 119 -10.04 -7.23 6.62
CA LEU A 119 -10.00 -6.29 7.74
C LEU A 119 -11.21 -5.34 7.71
N ALA A 120 -11.64 -4.91 6.53
CA ALA A 120 -12.73 -3.94 6.35
C ALA A 120 -14.13 -4.44 6.76
N TYR A 121 -14.38 -5.76 6.77
CA TYR A 121 -15.67 -6.34 7.18
C TYR A 121 -15.79 -6.60 8.70
N ASN A 122 -14.75 -6.31 9.47
CA ASN A 122 -14.86 -6.33 10.93
C ASN A 122 -15.71 -5.14 11.41
N CYS A 123 -16.06 -5.16 12.70
CA CYS A 123 -16.72 -4.01 13.32
C CYS A 123 -15.88 -2.73 13.13
N TYR A 124 -16.55 -1.59 13.07
CA TYR A 124 -15.95 -0.32 12.66
C TYR A 124 -14.67 0.02 13.44
N PHE A 125 -14.67 -0.19 14.76
CA PHE A 125 -13.51 0.09 15.61
C PHE A 125 -12.26 -0.74 15.21
N LEU A 126 -12.43 -2.02 14.89
CA LEU A 126 -11.34 -2.88 14.44
C LEU A 126 -10.88 -2.52 13.01
N ALA A 127 -11.81 -2.21 12.12
CA ALA A 127 -11.46 -1.77 10.77
C ALA A 127 -10.71 -0.42 10.79
N ALA A 128 -11.14 0.51 11.64
CA ALA A 128 -10.50 1.81 11.80
C ALA A 128 -9.09 1.72 12.39
N SER A 129 -8.89 0.86 13.41
CA SER A 129 -7.56 0.67 14.01
C SER A 129 -6.56 0.06 13.02
N ALA A 130 -7.02 -0.76 12.06
CA ALA A 130 -6.17 -1.35 11.03
C ALA A 130 -5.69 -0.36 9.95
N THR A 131 -6.28 0.84 9.84
CA THR A 131 -5.92 1.79 8.77
C THR A 131 -4.43 2.17 8.76
N ASN A 132 -3.81 2.25 9.94
CA ASN A 132 -2.39 2.57 10.09
C ASN A 132 -1.50 1.47 9.50
N CYS A 133 -1.71 0.20 9.87
CA CYS A 133 -0.86 -0.89 9.38
C CYS A 133 -1.04 -1.12 7.88
N ILE A 134 -2.27 -1.02 7.37
CA ILE A 134 -2.57 -1.11 5.94
C ILE A 134 -1.85 0.00 5.18
N GLY A 135 -1.96 1.25 5.63
CA GLY A 135 -1.28 2.38 5.02
C GLY A 135 0.24 2.20 4.96
N LYS A 136 0.85 1.72 6.06
CA LYS A 136 2.28 1.40 6.11
C LYS A 136 2.69 0.32 5.11
N TYR A 137 1.89 -0.74 4.99
CA TYR A 137 2.16 -1.80 4.03
C TYR A 137 2.12 -1.29 2.58
N ILE A 138 1.07 -0.54 2.21
CA ILE A 138 0.96 0.08 0.88
C ILE A 138 2.16 1.00 0.61
N ALA A 139 2.56 1.80 1.60
CA ALA A 139 3.71 2.69 1.46
C ALA A 139 5.00 1.91 1.14
N LYS A 140 5.26 0.79 1.82
CA LYS A 140 6.43 -0.06 1.54
C LYS A 140 6.41 -0.60 0.11
N VAL A 141 5.25 -1.06 -0.38
CA VAL A 141 5.10 -1.52 -1.77
C VAL A 141 5.36 -0.38 -2.75
N LEU A 142 4.78 0.81 -2.53
CA LEU A 142 4.98 1.97 -3.40
C LEU A 142 6.43 2.45 -3.43
N VAL A 143 7.13 2.40 -2.29
CA VAL A 143 8.57 2.69 -2.23
C VAL A 143 9.35 1.68 -3.07
N GLY A 144 9.05 0.39 -2.95
CA GLY A 144 9.61 -0.66 -3.80
C GLY A 144 9.36 -0.41 -5.30
N VAL A 145 8.12 -0.07 -5.67
CA VAL A 145 7.76 0.32 -7.04
C VAL A 145 8.63 1.48 -7.53
N VAL A 146 8.78 2.54 -6.75
CA VAL A 146 9.62 3.69 -7.11
C VAL A 146 11.07 3.27 -7.33
N TYR A 147 11.65 2.44 -6.46
CA TYR A 147 13.02 1.97 -6.62
C TYR A 147 13.21 1.04 -7.81
N MET A 148 12.30 0.10 -8.05
CA MET A 148 12.40 -0.89 -9.13
C MET A 148 12.10 -0.30 -10.52
N THR A 149 11.27 0.74 -10.59
CA THR A 149 10.73 1.26 -11.86
C THR A 149 11.26 2.64 -12.22
N GLY A 150 11.80 3.38 -11.25
CA GLY A 150 12.21 4.77 -11.42
C GLY A 150 11.03 5.75 -11.48
N THR A 151 9.84 5.33 -11.05
CA THR A 151 8.64 6.19 -11.02
C THR A 151 8.87 7.42 -10.13
N ASN A 152 8.53 8.61 -10.61
CA ASN A 152 8.60 9.82 -9.79
C ASN A 152 7.44 9.80 -8.78
N PRO A 153 7.68 10.02 -7.46
CA PRO A 153 6.60 10.13 -6.48
C PRO A 153 5.51 11.15 -6.81
N ASP A 154 5.83 12.21 -7.57
CA ASP A 154 4.86 13.22 -8.02
C ASP A 154 3.83 12.65 -9.01
N ASP A 155 4.13 11.53 -9.66
CA ASP A 155 3.24 10.84 -10.60
C ASP A 155 2.32 9.81 -9.93
N ILE A 156 2.37 9.70 -8.60
CA ILE A 156 1.55 8.78 -7.82
C ILE A 156 0.36 9.52 -7.20
N HIS A 157 -0.85 9.05 -7.50
CA HIS A 157 -2.11 9.57 -6.97
C HIS A 157 -2.87 8.50 -6.19
N LEU A 158 -3.10 8.74 -4.90
CA LEU A 158 -3.94 7.89 -4.06
C LEU A 158 -5.37 8.41 -4.04
N ILE A 159 -6.34 7.53 -4.21
CA ILE A 159 -7.77 7.80 -4.09
C ILE A 159 -8.33 6.83 -3.06
N GLY A 160 -8.73 7.36 -1.90
CA GLY A 160 -9.30 6.57 -0.82
C GLY A 160 -10.76 6.93 -0.58
N HIS A 161 -11.65 5.94 -0.62
CA HIS A 161 -13.07 6.14 -0.30
C HIS A 161 -13.38 5.78 1.16
N SER A 162 -14.11 6.66 1.85
CA SER A 162 -14.52 6.50 3.24
C SER A 162 -13.30 6.21 4.12
N LEU A 163 -13.30 5.08 4.83
CA LEU A 163 -12.18 4.64 5.66
C LEU A 163 -10.87 4.44 4.86
N GLY A 164 -10.97 4.19 3.55
CA GLY A 164 -9.84 4.16 2.63
C GLY A 164 -9.12 5.51 2.47
N GLY A 165 -9.80 6.62 2.73
CA GLY A 165 -9.18 7.96 2.78
C GLY A 165 -8.16 8.07 3.93
N HIS A 166 -8.48 7.51 5.10
CA HIS A 166 -7.55 7.42 6.22
C HIS A 166 -6.36 6.50 5.90
N VAL A 167 -6.61 5.35 5.26
CA VAL A 167 -5.56 4.46 4.76
C VAL A 167 -4.62 5.22 3.81
N ALA A 168 -5.15 6.02 2.89
CA ALA A 168 -4.37 6.84 1.97
C ALA A 168 -3.50 7.87 2.72
N GLY A 169 -4.06 8.53 3.74
CA GLY A 169 -3.32 9.45 4.61
C GLY A 169 -2.18 8.77 5.38
N CYS A 170 -2.45 7.61 5.99
CA CYS A 170 -1.42 6.80 6.65
C CYS A 170 -0.33 6.36 5.68
N CYS A 171 -0.71 5.96 4.46
CA CYS A 171 0.23 5.61 3.40
C CYS A 171 1.11 6.80 3.02
N GLY A 172 0.55 7.98 2.80
CA GLY A 172 1.32 9.19 2.47
C GLY A 172 2.31 9.58 3.57
N LEU A 173 1.90 9.50 4.84
CA LEU A 173 2.79 9.75 5.98
C LEU A 173 3.95 8.76 6.02
N GLU A 174 3.66 7.46 5.90
CA GLU A 174 4.71 6.44 5.94
C GLU A 174 5.63 6.53 4.72
N PHE A 175 5.08 6.75 3.52
CA PHE A 175 5.85 6.93 2.30
C PHE A 175 6.86 8.09 2.45
N TYR A 176 6.43 9.21 3.03
CA TYR A 176 7.33 10.34 3.31
C TYR A 176 8.45 9.97 4.29
N LYS A 177 8.15 9.20 5.34
CA LYS A 177 9.18 8.73 6.30
C LYS A 177 10.23 7.84 5.62
N LEU A 178 9.77 6.94 4.74
CA LEU A 178 10.62 5.96 4.05
C LEU A 178 11.44 6.61 2.92
N TYR A 179 10.82 7.44 2.09
CA TYR A 179 11.42 7.93 0.84
C TYR A 179 11.89 9.40 0.90
N ARG A 180 11.46 10.16 1.92
CA ARG A 180 11.78 11.60 2.08
C ARG A 180 11.27 12.51 0.97
N LYS A 181 10.29 12.05 0.17
CA LYS A 181 9.52 12.86 -0.78
C LYS A 181 8.03 12.60 -0.57
N LYS A 182 7.20 13.63 -0.80
CA LYS A 182 5.74 13.49 -0.75
C LYS A 182 5.23 12.79 -2.02
N LEU A 183 4.11 12.09 -1.88
CA LEU A 183 3.33 11.62 -3.03
C LEU A 183 2.69 12.82 -3.74
N GLY A 184 2.48 12.71 -5.05
CA GLY A 184 1.95 13.81 -5.86
C GLY A 184 0.55 14.25 -5.46
N ARG A 185 -0.35 13.32 -5.15
CA ARG A 185 -1.72 13.65 -4.74
C ARG A 185 -2.38 12.58 -3.87
N ILE A 186 -3.21 13.02 -2.94
CA ILE A 186 -4.17 12.18 -2.20
C ILE A 186 -5.57 12.81 -2.37
N THR A 187 -6.56 11.99 -2.70
CA THR A 187 -7.98 12.37 -2.74
C THR A 187 -8.76 11.48 -1.80
N GLY A 188 -9.42 12.07 -0.81
CA GLY A 188 -10.40 11.39 0.04
C GLY A 188 -11.81 11.66 -0.47
N ILE A 189 -12.62 10.62 -0.65
CA ILE A 189 -14.03 10.69 -1.07
C ILE A 189 -14.95 9.98 -0.09
#